data_AF-A0A3D2C710-F1
#
_entry.id   AF-A0A3D2C710-F1
#
_cell.length_a   1.000
_cell.length_b   1.000
_cell.length_c   1.000
_cell.angle_alpha   90.00
_cell.angle_beta   90.00
_cell.angle_gamma   90.00
#
_symmetry.space_group_name_H-M   'P 1'
#
loop_
_entity.id
_entity.type
_entity.pdbx_description
1 polymer ?
#
loop_
_entity_poly.entity_id
_entity_poly.type
_entity_poly.pdbx_seq_one_letter_code
_entity_poly.pdbx_strand_id
1 'polypeptide(L)'
;GVDADCAGNSDYDADADGYNSDSYGGADCNDTAVSIYPGAPDTWYDGIDSDCAGDSDYDADLDGYNSDAFGGADCDDTNIAVNPSEVEVWYDGLDADCDGLSDYDADLDGYDSDAYGGADCDDSAIAVNPSEAEVCDSVDNDCDGDVDEDDGSGGSCGLVLEDFEGGAWTASGWTAVASGGSISSSTVYEGSYAVVDPGWHYNTEETLSVGDTVSTWTYPGSGRSYLGFNSSSSGTYSFVLAPNTSDIRFQINSGWGYNPQNIQSYSVPSGQWLRMEVELVSTTEVVGRIYNTSGTMLTSLSQSFSTDISGGYVAIRGFSTTYFDYIEIY
;
A
#
# COMPACT_ATOMS: atom_id res chain seq x y z
N GLY A 1 48.81 3.22 -61.42
CA GLY A 1 50.21 3.50 -61.09
C GLY A 1 51.06 3.33 -62.32
N VAL A 2 52.11 4.14 -62.44
CA VAL A 2 53.24 3.84 -63.31
C VAL A 2 54.32 3.35 -62.37
N ASP A 3 54.64 2.05 -62.46
CA ASP A 3 55.68 1.37 -61.66
C ASP A 3 56.97 2.20 -61.66
N ALA A 4 57.21 2.88 -60.54
CA ALA A 4 58.22 3.94 -60.43
C ALA A 4 59.62 3.38 -60.12
N ASP A 5 59.70 2.16 -59.58
CA ASP A 5 60.96 1.54 -59.16
C ASP A 5 61.30 0.23 -59.90
N CYS A 6 60.37 -0.28 -60.72
CA CYS A 6 60.49 -1.53 -61.48
C CYS A 6 60.70 -2.78 -60.60
N ALA A 7 60.30 -2.74 -59.31
CA ALA A 7 60.45 -3.86 -58.38
C ALA A 7 59.36 -4.93 -58.53
N GLY A 8 58.30 -4.65 -59.30
CA GLY A 8 57.24 -5.61 -59.63
C GLY A 8 56.18 -5.81 -58.55
N ASN A 9 56.27 -5.10 -57.43
CA ASN A 9 55.18 -4.83 -56.50
C ASN A 9 54.38 -3.60 -56.97
N SER A 10 53.24 -3.34 -56.33
CA SER A 10 52.41 -2.17 -56.62
C SER A 10 53.03 -0.93 -55.99
N ASP A 11 53.08 0.21 -56.70
CA ASP A 11 53.51 1.49 -56.09
C ASP A 11 52.54 2.02 -55.01
N TYR A 12 51.40 1.35 -54.83
CA TYR A 12 50.35 1.68 -53.87
C TYR A 12 50.26 0.67 -52.72
N ASP A 13 51.30 -0.15 -52.56
CA ASP A 13 51.50 -1.15 -51.49
C ASP A 13 52.87 -0.85 -50.87
N ALA A 14 52.88 0.04 -49.87
CA ALA A 14 54.10 0.63 -49.34
C ALA A 14 54.76 -0.20 -48.23
N ASP A 15 54.02 -1.09 -47.56
CA ASP A 15 54.56 -2.02 -46.56
C ASP A 15 54.78 -3.45 -47.09
N ALA A 16 54.37 -3.73 -48.34
CA ALA A 16 54.57 -4.97 -49.07
C ALA A 16 53.82 -6.18 -48.49
N ASP A 17 52.62 -5.96 -47.94
CA ASP A 17 51.70 -6.99 -47.46
C ASP A 17 50.90 -7.67 -48.60
N GLY A 18 50.90 -7.06 -49.79
CA GLY A 18 50.19 -7.53 -50.98
C GLY A 18 48.81 -6.89 -51.21
N TYR A 19 48.41 -5.91 -50.40
CA TYR A 19 47.21 -5.11 -50.54
C TYR A 19 47.56 -3.67 -50.92
N ASN A 20 46.68 -3.02 -51.69
CA ASN A 20 46.89 -1.61 -52.02
C ASN A 20 46.17 -0.74 -50.98
N SER A 21 46.75 0.43 -50.70
CA SER A 21 46.14 1.49 -49.89
C SER A 21 44.73 1.89 -50.33
N ASP A 22 43.84 2.01 -49.35
CA ASP A 22 42.47 2.53 -49.45
C ASP A 22 42.38 3.91 -50.13
N SER A 23 43.37 4.77 -49.86
CA SER A 23 43.48 6.14 -50.36
C SER A 23 43.66 6.19 -51.87
N TYR A 24 44.07 5.06 -52.47
CA TYR A 24 44.20 4.87 -53.92
C TYR A 24 43.21 3.84 -54.48
N GLY A 25 42.14 3.54 -53.74
CA GLY A 25 41.07 2.63 -54.16
C GLY A 25 41.40 1.14 -53.96
N GLY A 26 42.39 0.83 -53.12
CA GLY A 26 42.60 -0.50 -52.56
C GLY A 26 41.74 -0.73 -51.31
N ALA A 27 42.13 -1.70 -50.49
CA ALA A 27 41.37 -2.13 -49.32
C ALA A 27 42.17 -2.05 -48.00
N ASP A 28 43.46 -1.73 -48.08
CA ASP A 28 44.30 -1.60 -46.89
C ASP A 28 44.15 -0.20 -46.26
N CYS A 29 43.71 -0.21 -45.01
CA CYS A 29 43.44 0.97 -44.19
C CYS A 29 44.70 1.56 -43.52
N ASN A 30 45.84 0.85 -43.54
CA ASN A 30 47.13 1.36 -43.08
C ASN A 30 48.32 0.79 -43.88
N ASP A 31 48.57 1.42 -45.03
CA ASP A 31 49.65 1.15 -46.00
C ASP A 31 51.08 1.44 -45.49
N THR A 32 51.28 1.43 -44.17
CA THR A 32 52.61 1.55 -43.56
C THR A 32 52.90 0.44 -42.55
N ALA A 33 51.98 -0.49 -42.35
CA ALA A 33 52.04 -1.54 -41.34
C ALA A 33 51.57 -2.89 -41.90
N VAL A 34 52.53 -3.74 -42.28
CA VAL A 34 52.31 -5.09 -42.88
C VAL A 34 51.41 -6.05 -42.08
N SER A 35 51.05 -5.70 -40.83
CA SER A 35 50.14 -6.44 -39.97
C SER A 35 48.69 -5.97 -40.04
N ILE A 36 48.41 -4.85 -40.70
CA ILE A 36 47.09 -4.25 -40.86
C ILE A 36 46.71 -4.40 -42.33
N TYR A 37 45.72 -5.24 -42.62
CA TYR A 37 45.31 -5.56 -43.98
C TYR A 37 43.95 -6.26 -44.00
N PRO A 38 43.22 -6.25 -45.15
CA PRO A 38 41.94 -6.94 -45.29
C PRO A 38 41.96 -8.40 -44.81
N GLY A 39 41.26 -8.67 -43.71
CA GLY A 39 41.16 -10.02 -43.10
C GLY A 39 42.38 -10.45 -42.29
N ALA A 40 43.22 -9.53 -41.81
CA ALA A 40 44.20 -9.82 -40.77
C ALA A 40 43.51 -10.31 -39.48
N PRO A 41 44.21 -11.04 -38.59
CA PRO A 41 43.67 -11.31 -37.26
C PRO A 41 43.56 -10.01 -36.46
N ASP A 42 42.34 -9.68 -36.03
CA ASP A 42 42.10 -8.52 -35.17
C ASP A 42 42.15 -8.88 -33.68
N THR A 43 42.74 -8.02 -32.86
CA THR A 43 42.88 -8.21 -31.42
C THR A 43 42.04 -7.19 -30.69
N TRP A 44 40.94 -7.67 -30.09
CA TRP A 44 40.04 -6.82 -29.31
C TRP A 44 40.75 -5.91 -28.31
N TYR A 45 40.28 -4.67 -28.26
CA TYR A 45 40.60 -3.64 -27.28
C TYR A 45 42.01 -3.03 -27.38
N ASP A 46 42.69 -3.14 -28.52
CA ASP A 46 43.99 -2.50 -28.75
C ASP A 46 43.90 -1.15 -29.51
N GLY A 47 42.69 -0.81 -29.97
CA GLY A 47 42.33 0.40 -30.70
C GLY A 47 42.76 0.40 -32.17
N ILE A 48 43.14 -0.75 -32.71
CA ILE A 48 43.65 -0.90 -34.08
C ILE A 48 42.69 -1.79 -34.87
N ASP A 49 42.00 -1.21 -35.85
CA ASP A 49 41.31 -1.97 -36.91
C ASP A 49 42.38 -2.64 -37.79
N SER A 50 42.74 -3.88 -37.43
CA SER A 50 43.81 -4.62 -38.08
C SER A 50 43.32 -5.29 -39.35
N ASP A 51 42.05 -5.65 -39.42
CA ASP A 51 41.48 -6.39 -40.54
C ASP A 51 40.79 -5.49 -41.58
N CYS A 52 40.72 -4.18 -41.33
CA CYS A 52 40.10 -3.15 -42.15
C CYS A 52 38.61 -3.41 -42.44
N ALA A 53 37.92 -4.16 -41.58
CA ALA A 53 36.49 -4.42 -41.71
C ALA A 53 35.65 -3.20 -41.29
N GLY A 54 36.21 -2.31 -40.48
CA GLY A 54 35.52 -1.15 -39.92
C GLY A 54 34.51 -1.51 -38.84
N ASP A 55 34.61 -2.73 -38.30
CA ASP A 55 33.88 -3.16 -37.12
C ASP A 55 34.45 -2.46 -35.87
N SER A 56 33.66 -2.35 -34.81
CA SER A 56 34.10 -1.64 -33.60
C SER A 56 35.01 -2.54 -32.77
N ASP A 57 36.26 -2.12 -32.53
CA ASP A 57 37.23 -2.85 -31.68
C ASP A 57 36.81 -2.99 -30.19
N TYR A 58 35.67 -2.39 -29.84
CA TYR A 58 35.10 -2.39 -28.49
C TYR A 58 33.72 -3.06 -28.44
N ASP A 59 33.36 -3.88 -29.43
CA ASP A 59 32.11 -4.65 -29.54
C ASP A 59 32.47 -6.12 -29.85
N ALA A 60 32.88 -6.89 -28.82
CA ALA A 60 33.53 -8.18 -29.05
C ALA A 60 32.54 -9.33 -29.33
N ASP A 61 31.26 -9.18 -29.00
CA ASP A 61 30.21 -10.17 -29.30
C ASP A 61 29.33 -9.82 -30.51
N LEU A 62 29.51 -8.62 -31.08
CA LEU A 62 28.91 -8.14 -32.32
C LEU A 62 27.40 -7.91 -32.24
N ASP A 63 26.91 -7.46 -31.09
CA ASP A 63 25.51 -7.06 -30.91
C ASP A 63 25.22 -5.61 -31.35
N GLY A 64 26.27 -4.83 -31.61
CA GLY A 64 26.20 -3.44 -32.05
C GLY A 64 26.32 -2.40 -30.94
N TYR A 65 26.62 -2.82 -29.71
CA TYR A 65 26.91 -1.98 -28.57
C TYR A 65 28.39 -2.12 -28.19
N ASN A 66 29.00 -0.99 -27.82
CA ASN A 66 30.37 -1.03 -27.32
C ASN A 66 30.39 -1.31 -25.81
N SER A 67 31.41 -2.01 -25.35
CA SER A 67 31.77 -2.19 -23.95
C SER A 67 31.78 -0.88 -23.13
N ASP A 68 31.13 -0.91 -21.97
CA ASP A 68 31.08 0.14 -20.97
C ASP A 68 32.47 0.53 -20.42
N ALA A 69 33.38 -0.44 -20.31
CA ALA A 69 34.76 -0.26 -19.89
C ALA A 69 35.54 0.68 -20.82
N PHE A 70 35.08 0.83 -22.05
CA PHE A 70 35.64 1.71 -23.08
C PHE A 70 34.71 2.89 -23.43
N GLY A 71 33.72 3.17 -22.58
CA GLY A 71 32.81 4.31 -22.71
C GLY A 71 31.61 4.05 -23.64
N GLY A 72 31.34 2.79 -23.96
CA GLY A 72 30.08 2.34 -24.53
C GLY A 72 29.02 2.12 -23.44
N ALA A 73 28.03 1.28 -23.73
CA ALA A 73 26.87 1.05 -22.87
C ALA A 73 26.59 -0.43 -22.59
N ASP A 74 27.38 -1.34 -23.16
CA ASP A 74 27.28 -2.77 -22.89
C ASP A 74 28.09 -3.17 -21.66
N CYS A 75 27.42 -3.77 -20.68
CA CYS A 75 27.97 -4.20 -19.41
C CYS A 75 28.60 -5.61 -19.44
N ASP A 76 28.35 -6.43 -20.47
CA ASP A 76 29.06 -7.69 -20.74
C ASP A 76 29.27 -7.91 -22.24
N ASP A 77 30.27 -7.21 -22.77
CA ASP A 77 30.77 -7.24 -24.17
C ASP A 77 31.25 -8.60 -24.69
N THR A 78 31.02 -9.67 -23.95
CA THR A 78 31.31 -11.04 -24.37
C THR A 78 30.07 -11.91 -24.55
N ASN A 79 28.89 -11.32 -24.33
CA ASN A 79 27.60 -12.00 -24.31
C ASN A 79 26.53 -11.18 -25.04
N ILE A 80 26.29 -11.54 -26.31
CA ILE A 80 25.30 -10.94 -27.22
C ILE A 80 23.85 -10.81 -26.67
N ALA A 81 23.56 -11.42 -25.51
CA ALA A 81 22.28 -11.34 -24.81
C ALA A 81 22.30 -10.36 -23.63
N VAL A 82 23.34 -9.52 -23.51
CA VAL A 82 23.51 -8.48 -22.50
C VAL A 82 23.83 -7.19 -23.22
N ASN A 83 22.87 -6.28 -23.30
CA ASN A 83 23.08 -4.93 -23.84
C ASN A 83 21.87 -4.04 -23.57
N PRO A 84 22.00 -2.70 -23.71
CA PRO A 84 20.92 -1.74 -23.47
C PRO A 84 19.62 -1.89 -24.27
N SER A 85 19.51 -2.86 -25.18
CA SER A 85 18.29 -3.15 -25.93
C SER A 85 17.63 -4.48 -25.62
N GLU A 86 18.25 -5.29 -24.76
CA GLU A 86 17.65 -6.53 -24.30
C GLU A 86 16.48 -6.24 -23.35
N VAL A 87 15.68 -7.28 -23.14
CA VAL A 87 14.57 -7.25 -22.19
C VAL A 87 14.98 -8.06 -20.99
N GLU A 88 14.87 -7.46 -19.82
CA GLU A 88 15.21 -8.13 -18.57
C GLU A 88 14.38 -9.41 -18.34
N VAL A 89 15.06 -10.46 -17.91
CA VAL A 89 14.48 -11.73 -17.51
C VAL A 89 14.77 -11.92 -16.03
N TRP A 90 13.84 -11.40 -15.23
CA TRP A 90 13.94 -11.42 -13.78
C TRP A 90 14.33 -12.78 -13.18
N TYR A 91 15.18 -12.70 -12.16
CA TYR A 91 15.64 -13.77 -11.29
C TYR A 91 16.59 -14.80 -11.93
N ASP A 92 17.29 -14.43 -12.99
CA ASP A 92 18.31 -15.30 -13.61
C ASP A 92 19.76 -14.92 -13.22
N GLY A 93 19.91 -13.82 -12.49
CA GLY A 93 21.15 -13.29 -11.95
C GLY A 93 21.95 -12.42 -12.92
N LEU A 94 21.35 -12.02 -14.04
CA LEU A 94 21.95 -11.18 -15.07
C LEU A 94 21.26 -9.80 -15.08
N ASP A 95 22.03 -8.75 -15.32
CA ASP A 95 21.51 -7.44 -15.72
C ASP A 95 21.60 -7.43 -17.25
N ALA A 96 20.54 -7.87 -17.91
CA ALA A 96 20.53 -8.11 -19.35
C ALA A 96 20.44 -6.80 -20.13
N ASP A 97 19.74 -5.79 -19.60
CA ASP A 97 19.57 -4.50 -20.26
C ASP A 97 20.54 -3.40 -19.80
N CYS A 98 21.51 -3.76 -18.95
CA CYS A 98 22.57 -2.88 -18.47
C CYS A 98 22.08 -1.56 -17.85
N ASP A 99 20.87 -1.56 -17.29
CA ASP A 99 20.29 -0.38 -16.64
C ASP A 99 20.78 -0.21 -15.19
N GLY A 100 21.42 -1.26 -14.63
CA GLY A 100 21.99 -1.30 -13.29
C GLY A 100 20.96 -1.45 -12.18
N LEU A 101 19.71 -1.78 -12.50
CA LEU A 101 18.68 -2.16 -11.54
C LEU A 101 18.93 -3.59 -11.04
N SER A 102 18.28 -3.94 -9.93
CA SER A 102 18.45 -5.26 -9.32
C SER A 102 17.59 -6.27 -10.07
N ASP A 103 18.18 -7.35 -10.56
CA ASP A 103 17.46 -8.52 -11.12
C ASP A 103 16.46 -9.18 -10.15
N TYR A 104 16.49 -8.79 -8.87
CA TYR A 104 15.61 -9.30 -7.83
C TYR A 104 14.55 -8.27 -7.38
N ASP A 105 14.35 -7.17 -8.10
CA ASP A 105 13.35 -6.12 -7.88
C ASP A 105 12.53 -5.96 -9.18
N ALA A 106 11.56 -6.83 -9.39
CA ALA A 106 10.86 -6.97 -10.67
C ALA A 106 9.75 -5.92 -10.88
N ASP A 107 9.25 -5.32 -9.81
CA ASP A 107 8.23 -4.26 -9.87
C ASP A 107 8.77 -2.83 -9.74
N LEU A 108 10.07 -2.70 -9.45
CA LEU A 108 10.84 -1.46 -9.43
C LEU A 108 10.47 -0.49 -8.30
N ASP A 109 10.08 -1.00 -7.13
CA ASP A 109 9.87 -0.19 -5.93
C ASP A 109 11.15 0.09 -5.12
N GLY A 110 12.25 -0.61 -5.45
CA GLY A 110 13.55 -0.46 -4.81
C GLY A 110 13.84 -1.47 -3.70
N TYR A 111 13.02 -2.51 -3.54
CA TYR A 111 13.21 -3.59 -2.58
C TYR A 111 13.36 -4.94 -3.28
N ASP A 112 14.46 -5.66 -2.99
CA ASP A 112 14.63 -7.00 -3.52
C ASP A 112 13.59 -7.98 -2.91
N SER A 113 13.18 -8.96 -3.71
CA SER A 113 12.32 -10.09 -3.31
C SER A 113 12.88 -10.88 -2.12
N ASP A 114 12.01 -11.19 -1.16
CA ASP A 114 12.27 -11.99 0.03
C ASP A 114 12.74 -13.42 -0.31
N ALA A 115 12.25 -13.97 -1.42
CA ALA A 115 12.61 -15.29 -1.95
C ALA A 115 14.11 -15.36 -2.31
N TYR A 116 14.72 -14.22 -2.59
CA TYR A 116 16.13 -14.06 -2.95
C TYR A 116 16.95 -13.36 -1.84
N GLY A 117 16.37 -13.21 -0.64
CA GLY A 117 17.04 -12.68 0.54
C GLY A 117 16.91 -11.16 0.72
N GLY A 118 16.04 -10.54 -0.06
CA GLY A 118 15.57 -9.18 0.16
C GLY A 118 14.48 -9.10 1.24
N ALA A 119 13.63 -8.08 1.16
CA ALA A 119 12.63 -7.76 2.17
C ALA A 119 11.22 -7.56 1.60
N ASP A 120 11.05 -7.62 0.29
CA ASP A 120 9.75 -7.53 -0.35
C ASP A 120 9.07 -8.91 -0.45
N CYS A 121 7.88 -9.00 0.12
CA CYS A 121 7.05 -10.20 0.20
C CYS A 121 6.17 -10.44 -1.03
N ASP A 122 5.97 -9.46 -1.92
CA ASP A 122 5.33 -9.61 -3.23
C ASP A 122 5.98 -8.71 -4.29
N ASP A 123 7.11 -9.18 -4.82
CA ASP A 123 7.92 -8.57 -5.89
C ASP A 123 7.25 -8.59 -7.30
N SER A 124 5.93 -8.50 -7.31
CA SER A 124 5.13 -8.24 -8.51
C SER A 124 4.18 -7.06 -8.33
N ALA A 125 4.21 -6.42 -7.16
CA ALA A 125 3.27 -5.42 -6.71
C ALA A 125 3.98 -4.28 -5.98
N ILE A 126 4.31 -3.21 -6.72
CA ILE A 126 4.96 -1.97 -6.25
C ILE A 126 4.35 -1.28 -5.00
N ALA A 127 3.18 -1.74 -4.54
CA ALA A 127 2.46 -1.26 -3.37
C ALA A 127 2.52 -2.26 -2.20
N VAL A 128 3.43 -3.23 -2.26
CA VAL A 128 3.70 -4.23 -1.25
C VAL A 128 5.21 -4.24 -1.03
N ASN A 129 5.69 -3.54 0.00
CA ASN A 129 7.11 -3.52 0.38
C ASN A 129 7.30 -2.93 1.78
N PRO A 130 8.49 -3.09 2.39
CA PRO A 130 8.82 -2.59 3.74
C PRO A 130 8.65 -1.10 4.03
N SER A 131 8.29 -0.28 3.05
CA SER A 131 8.03 1.14 3.25
C SER A 131 6.60 1.57 2.97
N GLU A 132 5.78 0.67 2.46
CA GLU A 132 4.35 0.93 2.29
C GLU A 132 3.65 0.91 3.65
N ALA A 133 2.43 1.43 3.65
CA ALA A 133 1.56 1.40 4.82
C ALA A 133 0.50 0.33 4.61
N GLU A 134 0.17 -0.39 5.69
CA GLU A 134 -0.91 -1.36 5.69
C GLU A 134 -2.23 -0.78 5.19
N VAL A 135 -2.87 -1.52 4.29
CA VAL A 135 -4.25 -1.26 3.85
C VAL A 135 -5.08 -2.52 4.04
N CYS A 136 -6.35 -2.34 4.42
CA CYS A 136 -7.22 -3.47 4.78
C CYS A 136 -7.72 -4.26 3.56
N ASP A 137 -6.82 -4.92 2.84
CA ASP A 137 -7.10 -5.71 1.64
C ASP A 137 -6.67 -7.18 1.77
N SER A 138 -6.29 -7.61 2.97
CA SER A 138 -5.79 -8.95 3.30
C SER A 138 -4.47 -9.31 2.63
N VAL A 139 -3.70 -8.29 2.25
CA VAL A 139 -2.29 -8.38 1.88
C VAL A 139 -1.46 -7.78 3.03
N ASP A 140 -0.29 -8.34 3.26
CA ASP A 140 0.76 -7.76 4.10
C ASP A 140 1.48 -6.74 3.21
N ASN A 141 1.06 -5.48 3.24
CA ASN A 141 1.58 -4.42 2.35
C ASN A 141 2.96 -3.94 2.80
N ASP A 142 3.24 -3.97 4.10
CA ASP A 142 4.52 -3.50 4.65
C ASP A 142 5.54 -4.62 4.91
N CYS A 143 5.18 -5.87 4.57
CA CYS A 143 6.02 -7.05 4.65
C CYS A 143 6.64 -7.28 6.04
N ASP A 144 5.97 -6.86 7.12
CA ASP A 144 6.42 -7.09 8.49
C ASP A 144 6.05 -8.48 9.04
N GLY A 145 5.16 -9.19 8.32
CA GLY A 145 4.71 -10.54 8.58
C GLY A 145 3.44 -10.65 9.40
N ASP A 146 2.87 -9.54 9.85
CA ASP A 146 1.47 -9.43 10.24
C ASP A 146 0.62 -9.05 8.99
N VAL A 147 -0.71 -9.12 9.08
CA VAL A 147 -1.60 -8.77 7.94
C VAL A 147 -2.69 -7.87 8.48
N ASP A 148 -2.91 -6.72 7.80
CA ASP A 148 -3.94 -5.74 8.13
C ASP A 148 -3.81 -5.17 9.57
N GLU A 149 -2.60 -5.01 10.11
CA GLU A 149 -2.33 -4.47 11.45
C GLU A 149 -2.24 -2.94 11.52
N ASP A 150 -2.35 -2.39 12.74
CA ASP A 150 -2.22 -0.95 12.99
C ASP A 150 -0.76 -0.61 13.30
N ASP A 151 0.00 -0.20 12.28
CA ASP A 151 1.41 0.23 12.37
C ASP A 151 1.58 1.66 12.95
N GLY A 152 0.47 2.35 13.27
CA GLY A 152 0.50 3.71 13.81
C GLY A 152 0.80 4.81 12.78
N SER A 153 0.77 4.50 11.47
CA SER A 153 0.81 5.49 10.37
C SER A 153 -0.54 6.18 10.13
N GLY A 154 -1.60 5.73 10.79
CA GLY A 154 -2.93 6.35 10.75
C GLY A 154 -3.91 5.69 9.78
N GLY A 155 -3.56 4.53 9.22
CA GLY A 155 -4.50 3.56 8.68
C GLY A 155 -4.86 2.54 9.76
N SER A 156 -5.78 2.88 10.66
CA SER A 156 -6.35 1.86 11.55
C SER A 156 -7.32 1.03 10.71
N CYS A 157 -7.07 -0.28 10.57
CA CYS A 157 -8.08 -1.22 10.10
C CYS A 157 -9.20 -1.38 11.14
N GLY A 158 -9.95 -0.30 11.36
CA GLY A 158 -11.28 -0.36 11.93
C GLY A 158 -12.23 -0.92 10.89
N LEU A 159 -12.87 -2.04 11.21
CA LEU A 159 -13.98 -2.55 10.40
C LEU A 159 -15.12 -1.53 10.45
N VAL A 160 -15.26 -0.76 9.37
CA VAL A 160 -16.37 0.18 9.19
C VAL A 160 -17.65 -0.64 9.03
N LEU A 161 -18.38 -0.74 10.13
CA LEU A 161 -19.63 -1.47 10.20
C LEU A 161 -20.74 -0.73 9.44
N GLU A 162 -20.70 0.60 9.45
CA GLU A 162 -21.63 1.46 8.72
C GLU A 162 -21.15 2.91 8.68
N ASP A 163 -20.97 3.47 7.48
CA ASP A 163 -20.63 4.87 7.22
C ASP A 163 -21.85 5.71 6.75
N PHE A 164 -23.00 5.08 6.50
CA PHE A 164 -24.24 5.68 5.99
C PHE A 164 -24.17 6.24 4.57
N GLU A 165 -23.06 6.07 3.85
CA GLU A 165 -22.84 6.70 2.55
C GLU A 165 -23.65 6.06 1.41
N GLY A 166 -24.16 4.84 1.63
CA GLY A 166 -25.13 4.20 0.76
C GLY A 166 -26.49 4.91 0.68
N GLY A 167 -26.73 5.91 1.55
CA GLY A 167 -27.97 6.70 1.57
C GLY A 167 -29.21 5.91 2.03
N ALA A 168 -29.00 4.77 2.71
CA ALA A 168 -30.05 3.90 3.21
C ALA A 168 -29.76 3.48 4.66
N TRP A 169 -30.65 3.85 5.58
CA TRP A 169 -30.54 3.45 6.99
C TRP A 169 -30.84 1.96 7.22
N THR A 170 -31.67 1.34 6.38
CA THR A 170 -31.97 -0.10 6.47
C THR A 170 -31.06 -0.91 5.55
N ALA A 171 -29.75 -0.64 5.62
CA ALA A 171 -28.73 -1.38 4.90
C ALA A 171 -28.69 -2.85 5.34
N SER A 172 -27.89 -3.66 4.65
CA SER A 172 -27.61 -5.04 5.07
C SER A 172 -27.08 -5.07 6.51
N GLY A 173 -27.26 -6.20 7.20
CA GLY A 173 -26.75 -6.39 8.57
C GLY A 173 -27.61 -5.80 9.69
N TRP A 174 -28.25 -4.64 9.46
CA TRP A 174 -29.03 -3.95 10.50
C TRP A 174 -30.43 -4.52 10.69
N THR A 175 -30.68 -5.06 11.89
CA THR A 175 -32.00 -5.53 12.32
C THR A 175 -32.71 -4.46 13.15
N ALA A 176 -33.86 -3.98 12.65
CA ALA A 176 -34.73 -3.05 13.37
C ALA A 176 -35.54 -3.75 14.47
N VAL A 177 -35.38 -3.29 15.71
CA VAL A 177 -36.20 -3.74 16.84
C VAL A 177 -37.28 -2.72 17.20
N ALA A 178 -36.94 -1.45 17.12
CA ALA A 178 -37.90 -0.37 17.18
C ALA A 178 -37.70 0.52 15.96
N SER A 179 -38.75 0.67 15.16
CA SER A 179 -38.71 1.55 13.99
C SER A 179 -38.45 2.99 14.40
N GLY A 180 -37.59 3.65 13.66
CA GLY A 180 -37.12 5.02 13.86
C GLY A 180 -35.87 5.23 13.02
N GLY A 181 -35.45 6.47 12.85
CA GLY A 181 -34.33 6.78 11.99
C GLY A 181 -34.74 7.31 10.62
N SER A 182 -33.95 8.24 10.11
CA SER A 182 -33.92 8.63 8.71
C SER A 182 -32.50 9.06 8.34
N ILE A 183 -32.18 9.06 7.05
CA ILE A 183 -30.93 9.63 6.57
C ILE A 183 -31.02 11.16 6.57
N SER A 184 -29.92 11.82 6.92
CA SER A 184 -29.71 13.25 6.96
C SER A 184 -28.51 13.61 6.10
N SER A 185 -28.65 14.58 5.20
CA SER A 185 -27.54 15.15 4.43
C SER A 185 -27.17 16.58 4.90
N SER A 186 -27.78 17.06 5.99
CA SER A 186 -27.60 18.43 6.49
C SER A 186 -26.74 18.51 7.75
N THR A 187 -26.60 17.40 8.45
CA THR A 187 -25.75 17.25 9.63
C THR A 187 -25.10 15.89 9.48
N VAL A 188 -23.85 15.95 9.06
CA VAL A 188 -23.02 14.82 8.61
C VAL A 188 -21.63 15.07 9.21
N TYR A 189 -20.98 14.03 9.71
CA TYR A 189 -19.62 14.11 10.22
C TYR A 189 -18.65 14.03 9.04
N GLU A 190 -18.82 13.01 8.21
CA GLU A 190 -18.04 12.81 6.99
C GLU A 190 -18.89 12.29 5.83
N GLY A 191 -18.40 12.42 4.60
CA GLY A 191 -19.18 12.01 3.44
C GLY A 191 -20.44 12.85 3.21
N SER A 192 -21.53 12.17 2.87
CA SER A 192 -22.77 12.69 2.30
C SER A 192 -23.95 12.53 3.24
N TYR A 193 -23.92 11.53 4.12
CA TYR A 193 -25.08 11.08 4.86
C TYR A 193 -24.75 10.67 6.29
N ALA A 194 -25.68 10.94 7.20
CA ALA A 194 -25.66 10.42 8.57
C ALA A 194 -27.06 9.92 8.92
N VAL A 195 -27.21 9.11 9.96
CA VAL A 195 -28.53 8.72 10.47
C VAL A 195 -28.99 9.64 11.59
N VAL A 196 -30.25 10.07 11.57
CA VAL A 196 -30.87 10.89 12.63
C VAL A 196 -31.96 10.14 13.39
N ASP A 197 -31.88 10.21 14.72
CA ASP A 197 -32.83 9.66 15.69
C ASP A 197 -33.23 8.20 15.40
N PRO A 198 -32.26 7.27 15.20
CA PRO A 198 -32.57 5.88 14.96
C PRO A 198 -33.33 5.30 16.16
N GLY A 199 -34.33 4.46 15.90
CA GLY A 199 -34.85 3.58 16.93
C GLY A 199 -33.81 2.52 17.32
N TRP A 200 -34.18 1.52 18.10
CA TRP A 200 -33.26 0.41 18.38
C TRP A 200 -32.99 -0.41 17.13
N HIS A 201 -31.72 -0.43 16.71
CA HIS A 201 -31.21 -1.29 15.66
C HIS A 201 -29.91 -1.94 16.14
N TYR A 202 -29.66 -3.16 15.71
CA TYR A 202 -28.39 -3.84 15.92
C TYR A 202 -27.92 -4.47 14.62
N ASN A 203 -26.63 -4.37 14.35
CA ASN A 203 -26.02 -5.02 13.21
C ASN A 203 -25.79 -6.52 13.56
N THR A 204 -25.77 -7.42 12.58
CA THR A 204 -25.61 -8.87 12.77
C THR A 204 -24.46 -9.46 11.96
N GLU A 205 -23.66 -8.61 11.33
CA GLU A 205 -22.52 -8.99 10.50
C GLU A 205 -21.34 -9.36 11.39
N GLU A 206 -21.12 -8.61 12.48
CA GLU A 206 -19.87 -8.71 13.25
C GLU A 206 -20.05 -8.88 14.76
N THR A 207 -19.45 -9.94 15.31
CA THR A 207 -19.49 -10.24 16.75
C THR A 207 -18.29 -9.66 17.47
N LEU A 208 -18.54 -8.97 18.58
CA LEU A 208 -17.50 -8.36 19.40
C LEU A 208 -16.77 -9.38 20.27
N SER A 209 -15.45 -9.28 20.33
CA SER A 209 -14.56 -10.06 21.17
C SER A 209 -13.97 -9.20 22.31
N VAL A 210 -13.29 -9.86 23.25
CA VAL A 210 -12.51 -9.16 24.28
C VAL A 210 -11.27 -8.57 23.60
N GLY A 211 -11.03 -7.28 23.81
CA GLY A 211 -10.01 -6.50 23.09
C GLY A 211 -10.64 -5.42 22.22
N ASP A 212 -11.75 -5.75 21.56
CA ASP A 212 -12.41 -4.86 20.61
C ASP A 212 -12.90 -3.56 21.26
N THR A 213 -12.75 -2.48 20.50
CA THR A 213 -13.30 -1.16 20.72
C THR A 213 -14.29 -0.82 19.62
N VAL A 214 -15.51 -0.50 20.03
CA VAL A 214 -16.54 0.01 19.11
C VAL A 214 -16.58 1.51 19.21
N SER A 215 -16.60 2.18 18.06
CA SER A 215 -16.58 3.63 17.92
C SER A 215 -17.77 4.10 17.08
N THR A 216 -18.31 5.28 17.39
CA THR A 216 -19.24 6.01 16.51
C THR A 216 -19.11 7.51 16.73
N TRP A 217 -19.24 8.27 15.65
CA TRP A 217 -19.44 9.71 15.74
C TRP A 217 -20.89 10.02 16.04
N THR A 218 -21.14 10.88 17.04
CA THR A 218 -22.47 11.35 17.37
C THR A 218 -22.53 12.87 17.45
N TYR A 219 -23.61 13.44 16.91
CA TYR A 219 -23.98 14.83 17.14
C TYR A 219 -25.13 14.87 18.15
N PRO A 220 -24.85 15.09 19.45
CA PRO A 220 -25.87 15.05 20.48
C PRO A 220 -26.77 16.29 20.42
N GLY A 221 -28.08 16.08 20.25
CA GLY A 221 -29.09 17.12 20.49
C GLY A 221 -29.53 17.17 21.95
N SER A 222 -30.82 17.42 22.18
CA SER A 222 -31.41 17.50 23.53
C SER A 222 -31.66 16.13 24.18
N GLY A 223 -31.16 15.06 23.56
CA GLY A 223 -31.62 13.70 23.70
C GLY A 223 -30.66 12.78 24.45
N ARG A 224 -30.57 11.54 23.95
CA ARG A 224 -29.56 10.54 24.34
C ARG A 224 -29.07 9.78 23.13
N SER A 225 -27.76 9.56 23.07
CA SER A 225 -27.11 8.69 22.10
C SER A 225 -26.69 7.40 22.81
N TYR A 226 -27.07 6.26 22.24
CA TYR A 226 -26.76 4.93 22.78
C TYR A 226 -25.81 4.22 21.81
N LEU A 227 -24.64 3.83 22.31
CA LEU A 227 -23.75 2.88 21.65
C LEU A 227 -23.84 1.56 22.40
N GLY A 228 -24.38 0.55 21.73
CA GLY A 228 -24.68 -0.76 22.27
C GLY A 228 -23.63 -1.80 21.90
N PHE A 229 -23.38 -2.71 22.83
CA PHE A 229 -22.45 -3.83 22.69
C PHE A 229 -23.07 -5.08 23.32
N ASN A 230 -22.62 -6.26 22.87
CA ASN A 230 -23.25 -7.54 23.17
C ASN A 230 -24.77 -7.50 22.93
N SER A 231 -25.11 -7.09 21.71
CA SER A 231 -26.48 -6.99 21.24
C SER A 231 -26.97 -8.34 20.75
N SER A 232 -28.25 -8.60 20.93
CA SER A 232 -28.97 -9.73 20.34
C SER A 232 -30.45 -9.38 20.23
N SER A 233 -31.27 -10.30 19.70
CA SER A 233 -32.73 -10.14 19.72
C SER A 233 -33.31 -9.91 21.13
N SER A 234 -32.58 -10.27 22.19
CA SER A 234 -33.00 -10.15 23.59
C SER A 234 -32.65 -8.82 24.25
N GLY A 235 -31.91 -7.93 23.58
CA GLY A 235 -31.46 -6.64 24.11
C GLY A 235 -29.96 -6.41 23.92
N THR A 236 -29.45 -5.38 24.59
CA THR A 236 -28.04 -4.95 24.52
C THR A 236 -27.56 -4.42 25.87
N TYR A 237 -26.25 -4.29 26.04
CA TYR A 237 -25.65 -3.35 26.99
C TYR A 237 -25.35 -2.06 26.26
N SER A 238 -25.34 -0.92 26.93
CA SER A 238 -25.08 0.36 26.25
C SER A 238 -24.21 1.29 27.07
N PHE A 239 -23.29 1.97 26.39
CA PHE A 239 -22.72 3.23 26.82
C PHE A 239 -23.58 4.37 26.27
N VAL A 240 -23.94 5.32 27.13
CA VAL A 240 -24.94 6.33 26.79
C VAL A 240 -24.41 7.71 27.10
N LEU A 241 -24.45 8.56 26.08
CA LEU A 241 -24.23 9.99 26.19
C LEU A 241 -25.58 10.69 26.36
N ALA A 242 -25.82 11.34 27.50
CA ALA A 242 -27.16 11.83 27.85
C ALA A 242 -27.20 13.31 28.23
N PRO A 243 -27.18 14.22 27.22
CA PRO A 243 -27.38 15.65 27.41
C PRO A 243 -28.61 16.00 28.25
N ASN A 244 -29.73 15.28 28.05
CA ASN A 244 -31.00 15.53 28.73
C ASN A 244 -30.96 15.37 30.26
N THR A 245 -30.00 14.61 30.76
CA THR A 245 -29.77 14.37 32.19
C THR A 245 -28.41 14.85 32.67
N SER A 246 -27.61 15.42 31.77
CA SER A 246 -26.25 15.90 32.04
C SER A 246 -25.36 14.82 32.65
N ASP A 247 -25.35 13.63 32.02
CA ASP A 247 -24.49 12.53 32.42
C ASP A 247 -24.01 11.66 31.24
N ILE A 248 -23.03 10.81 31.54
CA ILE A 248 -22.72 9.59 30.80
C ILE A 248 -23.00 8.39 31.68
N ARG A 249 -23.30 7.24 31.08
CA ARG A 249 -23.67 6.05 31.85
C ARG A 249 -23.51 4.75 31.09
N PHE A 250 -23.41 3.66 31.85
CA PHE A 250 -23.69 2.31 31.35
C PHE A 250 -25.11 1.87 31.70
N GLN A 251 -25.71 1.11 30.80
CA GLN A 251 -27.07 0.58 30.94
C GLN A 251 -27.16 -0.87 30.50
N ILE A 252 -28.10 -1.61 31.10
CA ILE A 252 -28.56 -2.90 30.61
C ILE A 252 -29.93 -2.67 29.96
N ASN A 253 -30.06 -3.03 28.70
CA ASN A 253 -31.27 -2.84 27.90
C ASN A 253 -31.89 -4.19 27.53
N SER A 254 -32.06 -5.07 28.52
CA SER A 254 -32.76 -6.35 28.34
C SER A 254 -34.20 -6.11 27.89
N GLY A 255 -34.66 -6.86 26.89
CA GLY A 255 -35.93 -6.64 26.20
C GLY A 255 -36.03 -5.24 25.59
N TRP A 256 -34.89 -4.61 25.28
CA TRP A 256 -34.79 -3.25 24.74
C TRP A 256 -35.32 -2.16 25.70
N GLY A 257 -35.37 -2.50 26.99
CA GLY A 257 -35.84 -1.66 28.07
C GLY A 257 -34.80 -0.67 28.60
N TYR A 258 -34.91 -0.32 29.88
CA TYR A 258 -34.07 0.68 30.55
C TYR A 258 -33.71 0.22 31.96
N ASN A 259 -32.43 -0.08 32.21
CA ASN A 259 -31.90 -0.37 33.54
C ASN A 259 -30.49 0.26 33.69
N PRO A 260 -30.36 1.48 34.26
CA PRO A 260 -29.07 2.14 34.43
C PRO A 260 -28.19 1.42 35.45
N GLN A 261 -26.89 1.32 35.20
CA GLN A 261 -25.92 0.68 36.10
C GLN A 261 -25.04 1.73 36.80
N ASN A 262 -24.12 2.35 36.05
CA ASN A 262 -23.19 3.34 36.54
C ASN A 262 -23.42 4.67 35.82
N ILE A 263 -23.62 5.74 36.59
CA ILE A 263 -23.96 7.08 36.09
C ILE A 263 -22.91 8.05 36.61
N GLN A 264 -22.29 8.81 35.70
CA GLN A 264 -21.33 9.85 36.01
C GLN A 264 -21.84 11.19 35.49
N SER A 265 -21.99 12.17 36.39
CA SER A 265 -22.35 13.54 36.01
C SER A 265 -21.34 14.10 35.01
N TYR A 266 -21.84 14.58 33.88
CA TYR A 266 -21.02 15.12 32.80
C TYR A 266 -21.84 16.10 31.97
N SER A 267 -21.35 17.33 31.84
CA SER A 267 -22.00 18.35 31.00
C SER A 267 -21.62 18.10 29.53
N VAL A 268 -22.48 17.37 28.81
CA VAL A 268 -22.25 17.03 27.41
C VAL A 268 -22.11 18.30 26.55
N PRO A 269 -21.01 18.47 25.82
CA PRO A 269 -20.87 19.55 24.85
C PRO A 269 -21.97 19.50 23.80
N SER A 270 -22.52 20.66 23.45
CA SER A 270 -23.55 20.78 22.41
C SER A 270 -22.99 21.53 21.21
N GLY A 271 -23.59 21.31 20.04
CA GLY A 271 -23.22 22.05 18.83
C GLY A 271 -22.01 21.49 18.07
N GLN A 272 -21.53 20.30 18.43
CA GLN A 272 -20.36 19.67 17.82
C GLN A 272 -20.50 18.15 17.78
N TRP A 273 -19.77 17.52 16.86
CA TRP A 273 -19.58 16.07 16.83
C TRP A 273 -18.68 15.62 17.98
N LEU A 274 -18.97 14.44 18.50
CA LEU A 274 -18.21 13.76 19.55
C LEU A 274 -18.04 12.30 19.14
N ARG A 275 -16.86 11.73 19.39
CA ARG A 275 -16.65 10.29 19.23
C ARG A 275 -17.01 9.58 20.53
N MET A 276 -17.93 8.62 20.45
CA MET A 276 -18.24 7.69 21.53
C MET A 276 -17.49 6.39 21.29
N GLU A 277 -16.81 5.88 22.31
CA GLU A 277 -16.09 4.60 22.25
C GLU A 277 -16.53 3.69 23.40
N VAL A 278 -16.53 2.38 23.15
CA VAL A 278 -16.63 1.32 24.16
C VAL A 278 -15.61 0.22 23.87
N GLU A 279 -14.66 0.03 24.79
CA GLU A 279 -13.68 -1.06 24.76
C GLU A 279 -14.13 -2.21 25.67
N LEU A 280 -14.07 -3.44 25.16
CA LEU A 280 -14.31 -4.68 25.91
C LEU A 280 -12.99 -5.17 26.54
N VAL A 281 -12.62 -4.56 27.67
CA VAL A 281 -11.36 -4.87 28.39
C VAL A 281 -11.29 -6.32 28.89
N SER A 282 -12.43 -6.89 29.27
CA SER A 282 -12.53 -8.31 29.62
C SER A 282 -13.94 -8.84 29.34
N THR A 283 -14.16 -10.14 29.57
CA THR A 283 -15.49 -10.75 29.49
C THR A 283 -16.52 -10.13 30.43
N THR A 284 -16.14 -9.27 31.37
CA THR A 284 -17.08 -8.61 32.29
C THR A 284 -16.84 -7.12 32.45
N GLU A 285 -15.75 -6.56 31.91
CA GLU A 285 -15.34 -5.18 32.12
C GLU A 285 -15.30 -4.41 30.81
N VAL A 286 -15.87 -3.21 30.83
CA VAL A 286 -15.82 -2.26 29.71
C VAL A 286 -15.33 -0.89 30.17
N VAL A 287 -14.79 -0.14 29.20
CA VAL A 287 -14.46 1.27 29.36
C VAL A 287 -15.14 2.06 28.24
N GLY A 288 -15.97 3.02 28.63
CA GLY A 288 -16.62 3.96 27.73
C GLY A 288 -15.86 5.28 27.73
N ARG A 289 -15.59 5.84 26.55
CA ARG A 289 -14.82 7.08 26.39
C ARG A 289 -15.54 8.04 25.45
N ILE A 290 -15.35 9.34 25.67
CA ILE A 290 -15.88 10.41 24.82
C ILE A 290 -14.72 11.30 24.40
N TYR A 291 -14.63 11.58 23.10
CA TYR A 291 -13.61 12.47 22.53
C TYR A 291 -14.26 13.63 21.77
N ASN A 292 -13.53 14.74 21.65
CA ASN A 292 -13.87 15.77 20.67
C ASN A 292 -13.32 15.43 19.28
N THR A 293 -13.66 16.25 18.29
CA THR A 293 -13.18 16.11 16.89
C THR A 293 -11.67 16.29 16.70
N SER A 294 -10.94 16.72 17.72
CA SER A 294 -9.48 16.82 17.70
C SER A 294 -8.80 15.59 18.31
N GLY A 295 -9.55 14.52 18.62
CA GLY A 295 -9.03 13.32 19.26
C GLY A 295 -8.70 13.48 20.74
N THR A 296 -9.06 14.60 21.38
CA THR A 296 -8.84 14.78 22.82
C THR A 296 -9.93 14.08 23.62
N MET A 297 -9.54 13.17 24.50
CA MET A 297 -10.48 12.53 25.43
C MET A 297 -11.05 13.56 26.42
N LEU A 298 -12.37 13.68 26.46
CA LEU A 298 -13.10 14.60 27.33
C LEU A 298 -13.50 13.95 28.65
N THR A 299 -13.91 12.67 28.60
CA THR A 299 -14.33 11.92 29.79
C THR A 299 -14.30 10.42 29.50
N SER A 300 -14.23 9.63 30.57
CA SER A 300 -14.34 8.18 30.53
C SER A 300 -15.13 7.65 31.73
N LEU A 301 -15.63 6.42 31.59
CA LEU A 301 -16.36 5.69 32.62
C LEU A 301 -16.07 4.19 32.45
N SER A 302 -15.85 3.47 33.54
CA SER A 302 -15.70 2.00 33.53
C SER A 302 -16.89 1.32 34.18
N GLN A 303 -17.20 0.09 33.76
CA GLN A 303 -18.26 -0.74 34.35
C GLN A 303 -17.87 -2.21 34.34
N SER A 304 -18.15 -2.89 35.46
CA SER A 304 -18.08 -4.35 35.55
C SER A 304 -19.48 -4.95 35.61
N PHE A 305 -19.79 -5.90 34.74
CA PHE A 305 -21.06 -6.62 34.70
C PHE A 305 -20.95 -7.98 35.39
N SER A 306 -22.09 -8.53 35.83
CA SER A 306 -22.14 -9.85 36.50
C SER A 306 -22.19 -11.04 35.54
N THR A 307 -22.23 -10.78 34.24
CA THR A 307 -22.42 -11.75 33.16
C THR A 307 -21.46 -11.43 32.02
N ASP A 308 -21.19 -12.44 31.20
CA ASP A 308 -20.35 -12.28 30.01
C ASP A 308 -20.92 -11.19 29.08
N ILE A 309 -20.05 -10.30 28.64
CA ILE A 309 -20.33 -9.21 27.71
C ILE A 309 -19.60 -9.36 26.37
N SER A 310 -18.95 -10.50 26.11
CA SER A 310 -18.37 -10.83 24.80
C SER A 310 -19.33 -11.64 23.90
N GLY A 311 -19.04 -11.68 22.59
CA GLY A 311 -19.67 -12.56 21.61
C GLY A 311 -21.04 -12.11 21.06
N GLY A 312 -21.45 -10.87 21.32
CA GLY A 312 -22.66 -10.29 20.72
C GLY A 312 -22.34 -9.11 19.81
N TYR A 313 -23.36 -8.46 19.27
CA TYR A 313 -23.19 -7.47 18.20
C TYR A 313 -23.21 -6.01 18.66
N VAL A 314 -22.95 -5.08 17.74
CA VAL A 314 -23.12 -3.63 17.93
C VAL A 314 -24.59 -3.22 17.77
N ALA A 315 -25.04 -2.27 18.59
CA ALA A 315 -26.33 -1.62 18.44
C ALA A 315 -26.21 -0.10 18.53
N ILE A 316 -27.18 0.60 17.94
CA ILE A 316 -27.33 2.04 18.16
C ILE A 316 -28.79 2.39 18.46
N ARG A 317 -28.95 3.54 19.11
CA ARG A 317 -30.25 4.21 19.25
C ARG A 317 -30.06 5.69 19.51
N GLY A 318 -30.92 6.48 18.87
CA GLY A 318 -31.20 7.86 19.21
C GLY A 318 -32.48 8.00 20.02
N PHE A 319 -32.52 9.07 20.82
CA PHE A 319 -33.76 9.51 21.45
C PHE A 319 -33.78 11.03 21.52
N SER A 320 -34.75 11.68 20.88
CA SER A 320 -34.92 13.15 20.87
C SER A 320 -33.76 13.87 20.16
N THR A 321 -33.72 13.71 18.84
CA THR A 321 -32.80 14.32 17.87
C THR A 321 -31.32 14.12 18.22
N THR A 322 -30.75 13.04 17.73
CA THR A 322 -29.32 12.74 17.79
C THR A 322 -28.89 12.21 16.45
N TYR A 323 -27.70 12.56 15.99
CA TYR A 323 -27.15 12.02 14.75
C TYR A 323 -26.07 11.00 15.08
N PHE A 324 -25.96 9.97 14.25
CA PHE A 324 -24.86 9.01 14.26
C PHE A 324 -24.25 8.96 12.89
N ASP A 325 -22.95 8.79 12.90
CA ASP A 325 -22.15 8.66 11.71
C ASP A 325 -20.98 7.72 12.00
N TYR A 326 -20.45 7.11 10.94
CA TYR A 326 -19.23 6.31 10.91
C TYR A 326 -19.04 5.41 12.15
N ILE A 327 -19.57 4.19 12.06
CA ILE A 327 -19.49 3.16 13.10
C ILE A 327 -18.38 2.19 12.70
N GLU A 328 -17.43 1.98 13.60
CA GLU A 328 -16.26 1.13 13.38
C GLU A 328 -15.97 0.23 14.59
N ILE A 329 -15.25 -0.87 14.34
CA ILE A 329 -14.75 -1.80 15.35
C ILE A 329 -13.24 -1.97 15.12
N TYR A 330 -12.41 -1.75 16.15
CA TYR A 330 -10.95 -1.93 16.12
C TYR A 330 -10.39 -2.39 17.46
#